data_AF-A0A523ZI77-F1
#
_entry.id   AF-A0A523ZI77-F1
#
_cell.length_a   1.000
_cell.length_b   1.000
_cell.length_c   1.000
_cell.angle_alpha   90.00
_cell.angle_beta   90.00
_cell.angle_gamma   90.00
#
_symmetry.space_group_name_H-M   'P 1'
#
loop_
_entity.id
_entity.type
_entity.pdbx_description
1 polymer ?
#
loop_
_entity_poly.entity_id
_entity_poly.type
_entity_poly.pdbx_seq_one_letter_code
_entity_poly.pdbx_strand_id
1 'polypeptide(L)' 'MDKTVVVLIKREFAHPMYKKKIVRSKRVKVHDELDKCRKGDIITIREGRPLSKGKCWRVTKILRSEEKENA' A
#
# COMPACT_ATOMS: atom_id res chain seq x y z
N MET A 1 14.41 -5.90 -5.17
CA MET A 1 13.34 -5.28 -5.99
C MET A 1 13.66 -3.80 -5.93
N ASP A 2 14.27 -3.26 -6.97
CA ASP A 2 14.77 -1.89 -6.90
C ASP A 2 13.60 -0.93 -7.07
N LYS A 3 13.56 0.16 -6.29
CA LYS A 3 12.54 1.21 -6.43
C LYS A 3 11.10 0.70 -6.33
N THR A 4 10.88 -0.41 -5.62
CA THR A 4 9.60 -1.14 -5.61
C THR A 4 9.29 -1.70 -4.23
N VAL A 5 8.12 -1.35 -3.70
CA VAL A 5 7.62 -1.84 -2.42
C VAL A 5 6.35 -2.66 -2.64
N VAL A 6 6.19 -3.74 -1.87
CA VAL A 6 4.95 -4.53 -1.85
C VAL A 6 4.13 -4.09 -0.66
N VAL A 7 2.91 -3.60 -0.92
CA VAL A 7 2.01 -3.09 0.10
C VAL A 7 0.78 -3.99 0.20
N LEU A 8 0.30 -4.21 1.41
CA LEU A 8 -0.94 -4.91 1.69
C LEU A 8 -2.06 -3.89 1.93
N ILE A 9 -3.02 -3.85 1.01
CA ILE A 9 -4.22 -3.03 1.14
C ILE A 9 -5.29 -3.86 1.82
N LYS A 10 -5.81 -3.40 2.96
CA LYS A 10 -7.01 -3.95 3.58
C LYS A 10 -8.21 -3.10 3.16
N ARG A 11 -9.31 -3.76 2.79
CA ARG A 11 -10.61 -3.12 2.60
C ARG A 11 -11.69 -3.89 3.36
N GLU A 12 -12.61 -3.15 3.94
CA GLU A 12 -13.77 -3.70 4.62
C GLU A 12 -15.01 -3.39 3.79
N PHE A 13 -15.86 -4.39 3.61
CA PHE A 13 -17.15 -4.21 2.94
C PHE A 13 -18.17 -5.16 3.56
N ALA A 14 -19.44 -4.75 3.51
CA ALA A 14 -20.53 -5.63 3.90
C ALA A 14 -20.76 -6.66 2.79
N HIS A 15 -20.95 -7.93 3.15
CA HIS A 15 -21.39 -8.94 2.19
C HIS A 15 -22.71 -8.48 1.54
N PRO A 16 -22.85 -8.51 0.20
CA PRO A 16 -23.99 -7.90 -0.48
C PRO A 16 -25.34 -8.48 -0.02
N MET A 17 -25.42 -9.80 0.19
CA MET A 17 -26.62 -10.47 0.69
C MET A 17 -26.73 -10.42 2.23
N TYR A 18 -25.74 -10.97 2.93
CA TYR A 18 -25.81 -11.17 4.39
C TYR A 18 -25.50 -9.93 5.25
N LYS A 19 -25.03 -8.82 4.67
CA LYS A 19 -24.62 -7.58 5.37
C LYS A 19 -23.52 -7.75 6.44
N LYS A 20 -22.98 -8.94 6.65
CA LYS A 20 -21.82 -9.21 7.51
C LYS A 20 -20.62 -8.42 7.03
N LYS A 21 -19.92 -7.73 7.95
CA LYS A 21 -18.66 -7.04 7.63
C LYS A 21 -17.56 -8.07 7.33
N ILE A 22 -16.98 -7.98 6.14
CA ILE A 22 -15.90 -8.86 5.67
C ILE A 22 -14.67 -8.00 5.38
N VAL A 23 -13.52 -8.46 5.84
CA VAL A 23 -12.21 -7.87 5.54
C VAL A 23 -11.60 -8.65 4.37
N ARG A 24 -11.14 -7.96 3.33
CA ARG A 24 -10.29 -8.56 2.29
C ARG A 24 -8.99 -7.80 2.16
N SER A 25 -7.91 -8.54 1.94
CA SER A 25 -6.59 -8.00 1.69
C SER A 25 -6.15 -8.25 0.24
N LYS A 26 -5.38 -7.31 -0.33
CA LYS A 26 -4.74 -7.44 -1.64
C LYS A 26 -3.32 -6.91 -1.55
N ARG A 27 -2.36 -7.67 -2.10
CA ARG A 27 -0.98 -7.23 -2.24
C ARG A 27 -0.80 -6.52 -3.59
N VAL A 28 -0.16 -5.36 -3.59
CA VAL A 28 0.14 -4.58 -4.80
C VAL A 28 1.60 -4.17 -4.82
N LYS A 29 2.17 -4.03 -6.02
CA LYS A 29 3.52 -3.48 -6.21
C LYS A 29 3.42 -1.98 -6.45
N VAL A 30 4.17 -1.21 -5.67
CA VAL A 30 4.15 0.24 -5.66
C VAL A 30 5.52 0.75 -6.06
N HIS A 31 5.56 1.81 -6.86
CA HIS A 31 6.78 2.51 -7.19
C HIS A 31 7.16 3.51 -6.11
N ASP A 32 8.37 3.35 -5.61
CA ASP A 32 9.09 4.37 -4.86
C ASP A 32 10.36 4.72 -5.65
N GLU A 33 10.54 5.97 -6.07
CA GLU A 33 11.71 6.38 -6.86
C GLU A 33 12.97 6.58 -6.01
N LEU A 34 12.79 6.92 -4.73
CA LEU A 34 13.83 7.36 -3.82
C LEU A 34 14.11 6.33 -2.71
N ASP A 35 13.49 5.14 -2.78
CA ASP A 35 13.59 4.06 -1.80
C ASP A 35 13.47 4.55 -0.34
N LYS A 36 12.55 5.51 -0.13
CA LYS A 36 12.31 6.15 1.18
C LYS A 36 11.46 5.29 2.10
N CYS A 37 10.61 4.43 1.54
CA CYS A 37 9.69 3.61 2.32
C CYS A 37 10.40 2.39 2.90
N ARG A 38 10.29 2.20 4.22
CA ARG A 38 10.79 1.03 4.93
C ARG A 38 9.67 0.03 5.17
N LYS A 39 10.06 -1.19 5.59
CA LYS A 39 9.08 -2.18 6.07
C LYS A 39 8.44 -1.65 7.35
N GLY A 40 7.13 -1.80 7.49
CA GLY A 40 6.37 -1.31 8.65
C GLY A 40 5.69 0.04 8.43
N ASP A 41 6.11 0.82 7.43
CA ASP A 41 5.53 2.13 7.17
C ASP A 41 4.10 2.06 6.65
N ILE A 42 3.26 2.97 7.14
CA ILE A 42 1.91 3.19 6.61
C ILE A 42 2.00 4.30 5.57
N ILE A 43 1.68 3.97 4.33
CA ILE A 43 1.80 4.89 3.19
C ILE A 43 0.47 5.08 2.46
N THR A 44 0.31 6.27 1.89
CA THR A 44 -0.76 6.57 0.92
C THR A 44 -0.24 6.37 -0.49
N ILE A 45 -0.98 5.59 -1.27
CA ILE A 45 -0.67 5.29 -2.67
C ILE A 45 -1.67 5.95 -3.60
N ARG A 46 -1.24 6.30 -4.82
CA ARG A 46 -2.10 6.80 -5.90
C ARG A 46 -1.92 5.96 -7.14
N GLU A 47 -2.93 5.97 -8.01
CA GLU A 47 -2.79 5.47 -9.37
C GLU A 47 -1.82 6.33 -10.15
N GLY A 48 -1.06 5.71 -11.05
CA GLY A 48 -0.12 6.38 -11.94
C GLY A 48 0.05 5.61 -13.23
N ARG A 49 0.96 6.09 -14.09
CA ARG A 49 1.28 5.38 -15.33
C ARG A 49 1.76 3.95 -15.04
N PRO A 50 1.38 2.96 -15.86
CA PRO A 50 1.95 1.62 -15.75
C PRO A 50 3.45 1.67 -16.01
N LEU A 51 4.26 1.21 -15.05
CA LEU A 51 5.72 1.10 -15.20
C LEU A 51 6.13 -0.33 -15.55
N SER A 52 5.32 -1.30 -15.15
CA SER A 52 5.44 -2.71 -15.53
C SER A 52 4.08 -3.40 -15.39
N LYS A 53 3.99 -4.68 -15.80
CA LYS A 53 2.75 -5.48 -15.77
C LYS A 53 2.01 -5.48 -14.43
N GLY A 54 2.71 -5.29 -13.30
CA GLY A 54 2.11 -5.28 -11.97
C GLY A 54 2.32 -4.00 -11.17
N LYS A 55 2.91 -2.96 -11.76
CA LYS A 55 3.37 -1.74 -11.06
C LYS A 55 2.73 -0.51 -11.68
N CYS A 56 1.50 -0.23 -11.25
CA CYS A 56 0.72 0.94 -11.66
C CYS A 56 0.49 1.94 -10.52
N TRP A 57 0.94 1.62 -9.32
CA TRP A 57 0.75 2.43 -8.13
C TRP A 57 2.02 3.21 -7.80
N ARG A 58 1.88 4.43 -7.30
CA ARG A 58 2.98 5.30 -6.85
C ARG A 58 2.77 5.73 -5.41
N VAL A 59 3.86 5.85 -4.65
CA VAL A 59 3.82 6.43 -3.30
C VAL A 59 3.52 7.92 -3.40
N THR A 60 2.60 8.42 -2.56
CA THR A 60 2.28 9.85 -2.46
C THR A 60 2.78 10.44 -1.15
N LYS A 61 2.47 9.79 -0.03
CA LYS A 61 2.80 10.28 1.31
C LYS A 61 3.07 9.12 2.27
N ILE A 62 4.05 9.29 3.15
CA ILE A 62 4.29 8.41 4.29
C ILE A 62 3.51 9.00 5.48
N LEU A 63 2.59 8.24 6.05
CA LEU A 63 1.71 8.68 7.14
C LEU A 63 2.31 8.38 8.52
N ARG A 64 2.78 7.14 8.71
CA ARG A 64 3.47 6.72 9.92
C ARG A 64 4.74 5.97 9.56
N SER A 65 5.82 6.34 10.22
CA SER A 65 7.10 5.65 10.22
C SER A 65 7.28 5.00 11.59
N GLU A 66 7.50 3.69 11.63
CA GLU A 66 7.69 2.94 12.90
C GLU A 66 8.83 3.50 13.76
N GLU A 67 9.84 4.13 13.14
CA GLU A 67 11.00 4.70 13.85
C GLU A 67 10.67 5.89 14.76
N LYS A 68 9.51 6.54 14.58
CA LYS A 68 9.11 7.68 15.43
C LYS A 68 8.27 7.28 16.65
N GLU A 69 7.86 6.03 16.75
CA GLU A 69 7.00 5.55 17.86
C GLU A 69 7.82 5.00 19.03
N ASN A 70 9.13 4.76 18.81
CA ASN A 70 10.10 4.28 19.81
C ASN A 70 11.12 5.35 20.25
N ALA A 71 10.86 6.63 19.97
CA ALA A 71 11.72 7.76 20.33
C ALA A 71 11.03 8.70 21.33
#